data_AF-A0A5C9EM76-F1
#
_entry.id   AF-A0A5C9EM76-F1
#
_cell.length_a   1.000
_cell.length_b   1.000
_cell.length_c   1.000
_cell.angle_alpha   90.00
_cell.angle_beta   90.00
_cell.angle_gamma   90.00
#
_symmetry.space_group_name_H-M   'P 1'
#
loop_
_entity.id
_entity.type
_entity.pdbx_description
1 polymer ?
#
loop_
_entity_poly.entity_id
_entity_poly.type
_entity_poly.pdbx_seq_one_letter_code
_entity_poly.pdbx_strand_id
1 'polypeptide(L)'
;MENSNNKIIKSIILSVFDESGPEPVVIWPESMDQMSTMLIAMKTISLLMGDSTYQDSFEIDGINYFGVIPFPDLKLNGLTYFFLIPDPEARGQAKAATITVLVNENNRTFFYENMKYLRVIIDRTATEIQRTPKPVSYEEIIMSLRNELTEFTNELKDPFSSKRTIKVVFAGLDKAGKTSFLLGVKKKYSEIIKSLPTKGVDRSREHLLSEESSQIMIWDLGGQKKYLDRYFEQSKVYLYNIDLLFFFVDIQDSGRLDSSLALFSRIITSLKELDEFPPIVICLNKYDPDLKDSVEIDKNVDYMKKEIKSLSDRFFVKIFKTSIFAHWSLISAYSFGLSQLSPNRKLFKQQLKRFAKKTKTDAILLLNESGIILSNYSKDDVSGKVFEISAPHFQTLYKTFKEFKLLKEDFIITSGITDDSKKLVFKKIKVDKYHLYLLILLENQIEIEKIEKNLPDLSTNLIELINTYI
;
A
#
# COMPACT_ATOMS: atom_id res chain seq x y z
N MET A 1 39.07 16.59 -15.19
CA MET A 1 37.89 17.10 -14.46
C MET A 1 36.79 16.07 -14.64
N GLU A 2 36.74 15.09 -13.73
CA GLU A 2 35.73 14.03 -13.74
C GLU A 2 34.35 14.63 -13.43
N ASN A 3 33.33 14.18 -14.16
CA ASN A 3 31.93 14.59 -14.02
C ASN A 3 31.43 14.38 -12.59
N SER A 4 31.48 15.42 -11.78
CA SER A 4 31.02 15.45 -10.38
C SER A 4 29.50 15.57 -10.22
N ASN A 5 28.71 15.42 -11.29
CA ASN A 5 27.30 15.82 -11.29
C ASN A 5 26.24 14.71 -11.49
N ASN A 6 26.57 13.42 -11.43
CA ASN A 6 25.55 12.38 -11.64
C ASN A 6 25.60 11.14 -10.72
N LYS A 7 26.07 11.29 -9.47
CA LYS A 7 25.89 10.21 -8.47
C LYS A 7 24.48 10.30 -7.88
N ILE A 8 23.61 9.39 -8.33
CA ILE A 8 22.21 9.25 -7.89
C ILE A 8 22.15 8.87 -6.41
N ILE A 9 22.86 7.80 -6.03
CA ILE A 9 23.01 7.38 -4.64
C ILE A 9 24.02 8.30 -3.95
N LYS A 10 23.59 8.94 -2.86
CA LYS A 10 24.40 9.84 -2.05
C LYS A 10 25.09 9.12 -0.91
N SER A 11 24.38 8.18 -0.26
CA SER A 11 24.90 7.47 0.90
C SER A 11 24.16 6.14 1.09
N ILE A 12 24.82 5.21 1.78
CA ILE A 12 24.25 3.97 2.29
C ILE A 12 24.64 3.87 3.76
N ILE A 13 23.66 3.65 4.63
CA ILE A 13 23.87 3.53 6.08
C ILE A 13 23.27 2.22 6.57
N LEU A 14 24.08 1.39 7.22
CA LEU A 14 23.62 0.27 8.05
C LEU A 14 23.51 0.76 9.48
N SER A 15 22.33 0.69 10.08
CA SER A 15 22.11 1.00 11.49
C SER A 15 21.64 -0.23 12.24
N VAL A 16 22.09 -0.36 13.49
CA VAL A 16 21.71 -1.45 14.40
C VAL A 16 21.28 -0.84 15.71
N PHE A 17 20.26 -1.42 16.33
CA PHE A 17 19.88 -1.11 17.70
C PHE A 17 20.63 -2.03 18.65
N ASP A 18 21.46 -1.46 19.51
CA ASP A 18 22.21 -2.17 20.55
C ASP A 18 21.82 -1.67 21.96
N GLU A 19 22.67 -1.96 22.96
CA GLU A 19 22.42 -1.57 24.36
C GLU A 19 22.50 -0.05 24.59
N SER A 20 23.33 0.68 23.81
CA SER A 20 23.46 2.14 23.89
C SER A 20 22.39 2.86 23.07
N GLY A 21 21.79 2.19 22.08
CA GLY A 21 20.63 2.66 21.34
C GLY A 21 20.75 2.44 19.84
N PRO A 22 20.09 3.26 19.00
CA PRO A 22 20.28 3.22 17.56
C PRO A 22 21.66 3.77 17.18
N GLU A 23 22.51 2.93 16.58
CA GLU A 23 23.85 3.34 16.13
C GLU A 23 24.08 3.03 14.65
N PRO A 24 24.72 3.92 13.88
CA PRO A 24 25.18 3.62 12.53
C PRO A 24 26.45 2.75 12.59
N VAL A 25 26.36 1.51 12.11
CA VAL A 25 27.47 0.54 12.12
C VAL A 25 28.34 0.62 10.88
N VAL A 26 27.74 0.86 9.71
CA VAL A 26 28.49 1.06 8.46
C VAL A 26 27.96 2.30 7.76
N ILE A 27 28.86 3.20 7.38
CA ILE A 27 28.52 4.48 6.76
C ILE A 27 29.30 4.62 5.46
N TRP A 28 28.59 4.83 4.35
CA TRP A 28 29.19 5.24 3.09
C TRP A 28 28.52 6.50 2.56
N PRO A 29 29.27 7.53 2.11
CA PRO A 29 30.71 7.70 2.26
C PRO A 29 31.10 8.01 3.71
N GLU A 30 32.31 7.62 4.13
CA GLU A 30 32.86 7.93 5.47
C GLU A 30 32.93 9.45 5.77
N SER A 31 32.90 10.28 4.72
CA SER A 31 32.90 11.74 4.84
C SER A 31 31.55 12.32 5.28
N MET A 32 30.51 11.51 5.48
CA MET A 32 29.21 11.99 5.94
C MET A 32 29.29 12.43 7.41
N ASP A 33 28.68 13.57 7.71
CA ASP A 33 28.68 14.14 9.05
C ASP A 33 28.06 13.19 10.10
N GLN A 34 28.72 13.06 11.25
CA GLN A 34 28.32 12.13 12.31
C GLN A 34 26.92 12.45 12.85
N MET A 35 26.58 13.74 13.04
CA MET A 35 25.23 14.11 13.52
C MET A 35 24.15 13.68 12.51
N SER A 36 24.43 13.86 11.22
CA SER A 36 23.52 13.47 10.14
C SER A 36 23.28 11.96 10.10
N THR A 37 24.34 11.15 10.22
CA THR A 37 24.23 9.68 10.25
C THR A 37 23.50 9.17 11.49
N MET A 38 23.75 9.78 12.65
CA MET A 38 23.06 9.45 13.89
C MET A 38 21.56 9.80 13.80
N LEU A 39 21.21 10.96 13.24
CA LEU A 39 19.81 11.35 13.01
C LEU A 39 19.08 10.33 12.13
N ILE A 40 19.74 9.84 11.08
CA ILE A 40 19.18 8.82 10.18
C ILE A 40 18.99 7.49 10.91
N ALA A 41 20.00 7.04 11.66
CA ALA A 41 19.93 5.82 12.47
C ALA A 41 18.77 5.89 13.49
N MET A 42 18.73 6.98 14.26
CA MET A 42 17.68 7.22 15.25
C MET A 42 16.29 7.23 14.61
N LYS A 43 16.09 7.97 13.51
CA LYS A 43 14.79 8.10 12.86
C LYS A 43 14.31 6.76 12.28
N THR A 44 15.19 6.05 11.56
CA THR A 44 14.82 4.78 10.92
C THR A 44 14.52 3.70 11.97
N ILE A 45 15.40 3.52 12.96
CA ILE A 45 15.19 2.53 14.02
C ILE A 45 13.99 2.90 14.91
N SER A 46 13.75 4.19 15.20
CA SER A 46 12.55 4.59 15.96
C SER A 46 11.25 4.29 15.20
N LEU A 47 11.24 4.47 13.87
CA LEU A 47 10.11 4.08 13.01
C LEU A 47 9.91 2.57 12.96
N LEU A 48 10.99 1.79 13.06
CA LEU A 48 10.96 0.33 13.17
C LEU A 48 10.38 -0.12 14.51
N MET A 49 10.89 0.46 15.61
CA MET A 49 10.63 -0.04 16.95
C MET A 49 9.32 0.52 17.54
N GLY A 50 8.98 1.78 17.30
CA GLY A 50 7.91 2.47 18.03
C GLY A 50 8.15 2.51 19.55
N ASP A 51 7.59 3.49 20.24
CA ASP A 51 7.98 3.78 21.64
C ASP A 51 7.56 2.73 22.70
N SER A 52 7.18 1.49 22.32
CA SER A 52 6.58 0.52 23.27
C SER A 52 6.70 -0.98 22.93
N THR A 53 7.49 -1.41 21.95
CA THR A 53 7.55 -2.83 21.55
C THR A 53 8.41 -3.74 22.43
N TYR A 54 8.92 -3.24 23.56
CA TYR A 54 9.78 -4.04 24.45
C TYR A 54 9.04 -4.67 25.66
N GLN A 55 7.73 -4.50 25.83
CA GLN A 55 7.06 -5.03 27.04
C GLN A 55 6.34 -6.36 26.88
N ASP A 56 5.87 -6.74 25.68
CA ASP A 56 5.10 -7.98 25.51
C ASP A 56 5.60 -8.82 24.33
N SER A 57 6.09 -10.02 24.66
CA SER A 57 6.27 -11.23 23.84
C SER A 57 6.19 -11.03 22.31
N PHE A 58 7.35 -11.10 21.65
CA PHE A 58 7.41 -11.20 20.19
C PHE A 58 6.88 -12.55 19.71
N GLU A 59 5.87 -12.53 18.84
CA GLU A 59 5.84 -13.44 17.71
C GLU A 59 7.05 -13.09 16.83
N ILE A 60 7.96 -14.04 16.64
CA ILE A 60 9.22 -13.93 15.89
C ILE A 60 8.97 -13.76 14.36
N ASP A 61 7.72 -13.61 13.93
CA ASP A 61 7.36 -13.42 12.54
C ASP A 61 7.76 -12.02 12.01
N GLY A 62 8.99 -11.96 11.51
CA GLY A 62 9.28 -11.43 10.18
C GLY A 62 9.08 -9.94 9.99
N ILE A 63 9.85 -9.11 10.70
CA ILE A 63 10.01 -7.71 10.31
C ILE A 63 10.93 -7.64 9.09
N ASN A 64 10.41 -7.96 7.91
CA ASN A 64 11.09 -7.77 6.63
C ASN A 64 10.24 -6.83 5.75
N TYR A 65 10.55 -5.54 5.77
CA TYR A 65 9.85 -4.59 4.92
C TYR A 65 10.64 -3.35 4.54
N PHE A 66 10.17 -2.69 3.49
CA PHE A 66 10.73 -1.45 2.96
C PHE A 66 9.88 -0.25 3.38
N GLY A 67 10.52 0.90 3.51
CA GLY A 67 9.88 2.20 3.59
C GLY A 67 10.73 3.28 2.93
N VAL A 68 10.09 4.24 2.27
CA VAL A 68 10.73 5.45 1.76
C VAL A 68 10.50 6.56 2.79
N ILE A 69 11.57 6.99 3.45
CA ILE A 69 11.55 7.93 4.57
C ILE A 69 12.19 9.25 4.13
N PRO A 70 11.48 10.39 4.24
CA PRO A 70 12.07 11.69 3.97
C PRO A 70 12.95 12.17 5.15
N PHE A 71 14.05 12.84 4.82
CA PHE A 71 14.93 13.56 5.76
C PHE A 71 15.04 15.02 5.31
N PRO A 72 13.99 15.85 5.55
CA PRO A 72 13.93 17.22 5.03
C PRO A 72 15.09 18.09 5.51
N ASP A 73 15.51 17.95 6.76
CA ASP A 73 16.63 18.71 7.36
C ASP A 73 17.95 18.44 6.64
N LEU A 74 18.09 17.25 6.05
CA LEU A 74 19.27 16.83 5.29
C LEU A 74 19.09 17.00 3.77
N LYS A 75 17.89 17.39 3.31
CA LYS A 75 17.49 17.40 1.89
C LYS A 75 17.72 16.04 1.22
N LEU A 76 17.44 14.95 1.94
CA LEU A 76 17.58 13.57 1.46
C LEU A 76 16.25 12.81 1.55
N ASN A 77 16.13 11.78 0.72
CA ASN A 77 15.15 10.70 0.89
C ASN A 77 15.89 9.38 1.04
N GLY A 78 15.41 8.51 1.92
CA GLY A 78 16.02 7.19 2.17
C GLY A 78 15.06 6.04 1.88
N LEU A 79 15.46 5.10 1.01
CA LEU A 79 14.84 3.79 0.95
C LEU A 79 15.45 2.92 2.05
N THR A 80 14.64 2.65 3.07
CA THR A 80 15.02 1.91 4.27
C THR A 80 14.46 0.51 4.22
N TYR A 81 15.30 -0.49 4.38
CA TYR A 81 14.90 -1.87 4.62
C TYR A 81 15.08 -2.21 6.08
N PHE A 82 14.01 -2.74 6.69
CA PHE A 82 13.93 -3.13 8.08
C PHE A 82 14.05 -4.65 8.20
N PHE A 83 14.95 -5.11 9.06
CA PHE A 83 15.21 -6.53 9.31
C PHE A 83 15.70 -6.78 10.74
N LEU A 84 15.72 -8.05 11.14
CA LEU A 84 16.26 -8.50 12.43
C LEU A 84 17.54 -9.30 12.21
N ILE A 85 18.61 -8.98 12.94
CA ILE A 85 19.86 -9.76 12.97
C ILE A 85 19.77 -10.73 14.15
N PRO A 86 19.84 -12.06 13.93
CA PRO A 86 19.84 -13.03 15.02
C PRO A 86 21.02 -12.78 15.98
N ASP A 87 20.73 -12.70 17.27
CA ASP A 87 21.75 -12.51 18.31
C ASP A 87 21.27 -13.16 19.62
N PRO A 88 21.84 -14.32 20.02
CA PRO A 88 21.45 -15.03 21.24
C PRO A 88 21.62 -14.22 22.52
N GLU A 89 22.52 -13.23 22.55
CA GLU A 89 22.79 -12.39 23.72
C GLU A 89 21.83 -11.19 23.79
N ALA A 90 21.17 -10.85 22.69
CA ALA A 90 20.22 -9.75 22.64
C ALA A 90 18.85 -10.12 23.23
N ARG A 91 18.15 -9.11 23.78
CA ARG A 91 16.79 -9.28 24.29
C ARG A 91 15.83 -9.64 23.16
N GLY A 92 15.17 -10.79 23.25
CA GLY A 92 14.34 -11.33 22.16
C GLY A 92 15.14 -12.13 21.12
N GLN A 93 16.41 -12.46 21.41
CA GLN A 93 17.31 -13.26 20.56
C GLN A 93 17.62 -12.63 19.19
N ALA A 94 17.40 -11.32 19.03
CA ALA A 94 17.70 -10.60 17.80
C ALA A 94 17.92 -9.09 18.06
N LYS A 95 18.73 -8.46 17.20
CA LYS A 95 18.93 -7.01 17.13
C LYS A 95 18.15 -6.43 15.97
N ALA A 96 17.51 -5.28 16.18
CA ALA A 96 16.83 -4.54 15.13
C ALA A 96 17.85 -3.83 14.24
N ALA A 97 17.69 -3.92 12.92
CA ALA A 97 18.63 -3.32 11.98
C ALA A 97 17.94 -2.69 10.76
N THR A 98 18.61 -1.71 10.16
CA THR A 98 18.16 -1.05 8.94
C THR A 98 19.28 -0.86 7.93
N ILE A 99 19.00 -1.11 6.65
CA ILE A 99 19.83 -0.62 5.54
C ILE A 99 19.09 0.56 4.92
N THR A 100 19.71 1.73 4.90
CA THR A 100 19.14 2.97 4.37
C THR A 100 19.95 3.47 3.19
N VAL A 101 19.39 3.39 1.98
CA VAL A 101 19.98 3.95 0.76
C VAL A 101 19.42 5.36 0.54
N LEU A 102 20.29 6.36 0.42
CA LEU A 102 19.93 7.78 0.39
C LEU A 102 20.15 8.42 -0.98
N VAL A 103 19.19 9.23 -1.40
CA VAL A 103 19.26 10.08 -2.60
C VAL A 103 18.84 11.52 -2.25
N ASN A 104 19.15 12.48 -3.12
CA ASN A 104 18.68 13.86 -2.95
C ASN A 104 17.14 13.93 -2.85
N GLU A 105 16.62 14.90 -2.11
CA GLU A 105 15.17 15.07 -1.90
C GLU A 105 14.38 15.08 -3.23
N ASN A 106 14.88 15.84 -4.20
CA ASN A 106 14.27 15.99 -5.54
C ASN A 106 14.28 14.69 -6.37
N ASN A 107 15.10 13.71 -5.99
CA ASN A 107 15.31 12.47 -6.72
C ASN A 107 14.47 11.31 -6.17
N ARG A 108 13.47 11.58 -5.33
CA ARG A 108 12.65 10.55 -4.70
C ARG A 108 12.04 9.55 -5.68
N THR A 109 11.70 9.99 -6.91
CA THR A 109 11.10 9.15 -7.97
C THR A 109 11.96 7.95 -8.32
N PHE A 110 13.28 8.08 -8.21
CA PHE A 110 14.25 6.99 -8.41
C PHE A 110 13.89 5.73 -7.62
N PHE A 111 13.55 5.86 -6.33
CA PHE A 111 13.21 4.70 -5.51
C PHE A 111 11.94 4.00 -5.99
N TYR A 112 10.96 4.75 -6.48
CA TYR A 112 9.67 4.19 -6.87
C TYR A 112 9.76 3.48 -8.22
N GLU A 113 10.42 4.10 -9.20
CA GLU A 113 10.59 3.52 -10.54
C GLU A 113 11.43 2.24 -10.49
N ASN A 114 12.40 2.20 -9.58
CA ASN A 114 13.35 1.10 -9.47
C ASN A 114 13.05 0.18 -8.27
N MET A 115 11.89 0.34 -7.61
CA MET A 115 11.55 -0.37 -6.37
C MET A 115 11.64 -1.89 -6.52
N LYS A 116 11.21 -2.46 -7.64
CA LYS A 116 11.28 -3.92 -7.88
C LYS A 116 12.73 -4.42 -7.76
N TYR A 117 13.65 -3.76 -8.45
CA TYR A 117 15.07 -4.10 -8.47
C TYR A 117 15.76 -3.80 -7.12
N LEU A 118 15.56 -2.59 -6.60
CA LEU A 118 16.14 -2.15 -5.33
C LEU A 118 15.73 -3.06 -4.16
N ARG A 119 14.48 -3.53 -4.13
CA ARG A 119 14.01 -4.44 -3.09
C ARG A 119 14.77 -5.77 -3.10
N VAL A 120 14.99 -6.34 -4.28
CA VAL A 120 15.67 -7.64 -4.41
C VAL A 120 17.10 -7.55 -3.90
N ILE A 121 17.83 -6.50 -4.28
CA ILE A 121 19.24 -6.38 -3.93
C ILE A 121 19.40 -6.08 -2.45
N ILE A 122 18.65 -5.13 -1.91
CA ILE A 122 18.75 -4.76 -0.49
C ILE A 122 18.30 -5.92 0.40
N ASP A 123 17.26 -6.68 0.02
CA ASP A 123 16.82 -7.88 0.75
C ASP A 123 17.88 -8.99 0.73
N ARG A 124 18.54 -9.20 -0.42
CA ARG A 124 19.67 -10.12 -0.52
C ARG A 124 20.82 -9.68 0.40
N THR A 125 21.20 -8.41 0.37
CA THR A 125 22.24 -7.84 1.24
C THR A 125 21.89 -8.03 2.71
N ALA A 126 20.65 -7.76 3.11
CA ALA A 126 20.21 -7.99 4.48
C ALA A 126 20.26 -9.48 4.87
N THR A 127 19.89 -10.38 3.96
CA THR A 127 20.00 -11.84 4.17
C THR A 127 21.45 -12.27 4.37
N GLU A 128 22.40 -11.66 3.65
CA GLU A 128 23.84 -11.87 3.84
C GLU A 128 24.31 -11.37 5.22
N ILE A 129 23.87 -10.19 5.65
CA ILE A 129 24.14 -9.64 6.98
C ILE A 129 23.60 -10.56 8.07
N GLN A 130 22.35 -11.05 7.95
CA GLN A 130 21.73 -11.96 8.91
C GLN A 130 22.48 -13.28 9.10
N ARG A 131 23.23 -13.72 8.08
CA ARG A 131 24.04 -14.95 8.11
C ARG A 131 25.47 -14.71 8.58
N THR A 132 25.86 -13.45 8.78
CA THR A 132 27.24 -13.05 9.06
C THR A 132 27.41 -12.74 10.55
N PRO A 133 28.26 -13.48 11.29
CA PRO A 133 28.33 -13.38 12.74
C PRO A 133 29.17 -12.19 13.28
N LYS A 134 29.87 -11.43 12.42
CA LYS A 134 30.80 -10.37 12.86
C LYS A 134 30.57 -9.04 12.13
N PRO A 135 30.49 -7.90 12.84
CA PRO A 135 30.29 -6.58 12.25
C PRO A 135 31.37 -6.13 11.26
N VAL A 136 32.62 -6.55 11.43
CA VAL A 136 33.74 -6.18 10.54
C VAL A 136 33.48 -6.60 9.09
N SER A 137 32.74 -7.68 8.87
CA SER A 137 32.37 -8.15 7.53
C SER A 137 31.20 -7.39 6.90
N TYR A 138 30.50 -6.53 7.67
CA TYR A 138 29.39 -5.74 7.13
C TYR A 138 29.88 -4.64 6.18
N GLU A 139 31.09 -4.12 6.38
CA GLU A 139 31.70 -3.12 5.49
C GLU A 139 31.85 -3.67 4.06
N GLU A 140 32.37 -4.90 3.92
CA GLU A 140 32.53 -5.57 2.62
C GLU A 140 31.18 -5.82 1.94
N ILE A 141 30.17 -6.25 2.70
CA ILE A 141 28.81 -6.50 2.20
C ILE A 141 28.17 -5.20 1.70
N ILE A 142 28.25 -4.11 2.47
CA ILE A 142 27.72 -2.80 2.07
C ILE A 142 28.51 -2.21 0.90
N MET A 143 29.82 -2.46 0.81
CA MET A 143 30.63 -2.07 -0.34
C MET A 143 30.20 -2.82 -1.61
N SER A 144 29.85 -4.11 -1.51
CA SER A 144 29.27 -4.86 -2.63
C SER A 144 27.93 -4.27 -3.08
N LEU A 145 27.01 -4.02 -2.14
CA LEU A 145 25.73 -3.34 -2.40
C LEU A 145 25.93 -2.00 -3.12
N ARG A 146 26.90 -1.19 -2.65
CA ARG A 146 27.25 0.09 -3.25
C ARG A 146 27.68 -0.08 -4.71
N ASN A 147 28.55 -1.04 -5.01
CA ASN A 147 29.08 -1.23 -6.36
C ASN A 147 27.96 -1.61 -7.32
N GLU A 148 27.11 -2.57 -6.94
CA GLU A 148 25.96 -3.00 -7.74
C GLU A 148 24.94 -1.87 -7.95
N LEU A 149 24.62 -1.10 -6.91
CA LEU A 149 23.76 0.08 -7.05
C LEU A 149 24.38 1.14 -7.97
N THR A 150 25.71 1.30 -7.93
CA THR A 150 26.42 2.25 -8.79
C THR A 150 26.34 1.81 -10.25
N GLU A 151 26.63 0.54 -10.54
CA GLU A 151 26.49 -0.06 -11.87
C GLU A 151 25.07 0.11 -12.41
N PHE A 152 24.06 -0.27 -11.62
CA PHE A 152 22.66 -0.08 -11.97
C PHE A 152 22.33 1.37 -12.32
N THR A 153 22.75 2.33 -11.49
CA THR A 153 22.46 3.75 -11.75
C THR A 153 23.15 4.29 -13.00
N ASN A 154 24.28 3.72 -13.41
CA ASN A 154 24.98 4.10 -14.63
C ASN A 154 24.28 3.59 -15.90
N GLU A 155 23.53 2.49 -15.81
CA GLU A 155 22.78 1.91 -16.94
C GLU A 155 21.43 2.60 -17.19
N LEU A 156 20.93 3.38 -16.22
CA LEU A 156 19.66 4.09 -16.34
C LEU A 156 19.73 5.24 -17.36
N LYS A 157 18.94 5.13 -18.43
CA LYS A 157 18.84 6.16 -19.48
C LYS A 157 18.06 7.41 -19.05
N ASP A 158 17.08 7.25 -18.16
CA ASP A 158 16.31 8.35 -17.55
C ASP A 158 15.97 7.98 -16.09
N PRO A 159 16.85 8.27 -15.13
CA PRO A 159 16.66 7.88 -13.74
C PRO A 159 15.68 8.76 -12.95
N PHE A 160 15.23 9.88 -13.54
CA PHE A 160 14.46 10.90 -12.84
C PHE A 160 13.28 11.37 -13.71
N SER A 161 12.33 10.47 -14.00
CA SER A 161 11.07 10.94 -14.57
C SER A 161 10.35 11.82 -13.54
N SER A 162 9.79 12.94 -14.01
CA SER A 162 9.22 13.99 -13.15
C SER A 162 7.89 13.58 -12.49
N LYS A 163 7.20 12.55 -12.99
CA LYS A 163 5.99 11.98 -12.37
C LYS A 163 5.93 10.47 -12.59
N ARG A 164 6.01 9.71 -11.49
CA ARG A 164 5.72 8.27 -11.46
C ARG A 164 4.34 8.03 -12.08
N THR A 165 4.32 7.30 -13.20
CA THR A 165 3.07 6.88 -13.84
C THR A 165 2.80 5.43 -13.48
N ILE A 166 1.82 5.21 -12.62
CA ILE A 166 1.43 3.90 -12.14
C ILE A 166 0.44 3.30 -13.11
N LYS A 167 0.78 2.17 -13.73
CA LYS A 167 -0.08 1.49 -14.70
C LYS A 167 -0.98 0.49 -13.99
N VAL A 168 -2.27 0.81 -13.91
CA VAL A 168 -3.31 -0.09 -13.39
C VAL A 168 -4.12 -0.64 -14.56
N VAL A 169 -4.21 -1.96 -14.68
CA VAL A 169 -4.93 -2.61 -15.78
C VAL A 169 -6.21 -3.25 -15.28
N PHE A 170 -7.32 -3.01 -15.97
CA PHE A 170 -8.62 -3.65 -15.73
C PHE A 170 -8.90 -4.63 -16.86
N ALA A 171 -8.92 -5.92 -16.55
CA ALA A 171 -9.08 -7.00 -17.53
C ALA A 171 -10.24 -7.94 -17.14
N GLY A 172 -10.76 -8.67 -18.13
CA GLY A 172 -11.92 -9.54 -17.99
C GLY A 172 -12.78 -9.53 -19.25
N LEU A 173 -13.73 -10.46 -19.35
CA LEU A 173 -14.61 -10.57 -20.51
C LEU A 173 -15.46 -9.30 -20.74
N ASP A 174 -16.07 -9.20 -21.92
CA ASP A 174 -17.07 -8.19 -22.18
C ASP A 174 -18.27 -8.38 -21.23
N LYS A 175 -18.88 -7.25 -20.83
CA LYS A 175 -20.00 -7.19 -19.86
C LYS A 175 -19.68 -7.65 -18.44
N ALA A 176 -18.42 -7.98 -18.13
CA ALA A 176 -17.98 -8.28 -16.75
C ALA A 176 -18.09 -7.11 -15.76
N GLY A 177 -18.39 -5.89 -16.25
CA GLY A 177 -18.64 -4.70 -15.40
C GLY A 177 -17.40 -3.90 -15.01
N LYS A 178 -16.32 -3.95 -15.81
CA LYS A 178 -15.05 -3.26 -15.57
C LYS A 178 -15.18 -1.73 -15.52
N THR A 179 -15.74 -1.15 -16.58
CA THR A 179 -16.01 0.29 -16.68
C THR A 179 -17.02 0.72 -15.60
N SER A 180 -18.06 -0.08 -15.38
CA SER A 180 -19.07 0.17 -14.35
C SER A 180 -18.48 0.18 -12.93
N PHE A 181 -17.52 -0.69 -12.63
CA PHE A 181 -16.79 -0.69 -11.36
C PHE A 181 -16.05 0.63 -11.16
N LEU A 182 -15.27 1.08 -12.16
CA LEU A 182 -14.50 2.33 -12.05
C LEU A 182 -15.41 3.55 -11.87
N LEU A 183 -16.50 3.62 -12.65
CA LEU A 183 -17.50 4.68 -12.51
C LEU A 183 -18.23 4.61 -11.16
N GLY A 184 -18.48 3.41 -10.64
CA GLY A 184 -19.08 3.18 -9.33
C GLY A 184 -18.18 3.64 -8.17
N VAL A 185 -16.88 3.38 -8.25
CA VAL A 185 -15.87 3.92 -7.32
C VAL A 185 -15.94 5.45 -7.30
N LYS A 186 -16.05 6.07 -8.49
CA LYS A 186 -16.16 7.53 -8.66
C LYS A 186 -17.54 8.11 -8.36
N LYS A 187 -18.52 7.28 -7.99
CA LYS A 187 -19.93 7.68 -7.79
C LYS A 187 -20.59 8.32 -9.03
N LYS A 188 -20.13 7.97 -10.24
CA LYS A 188 -20.65 8.46 -11.53
C LYS A 188 -21.76 7.54 -12.06
N TYR A 189 -22.81 7.33 -11.26
CA TYR A 189 -23.85 6.33 -11.55
C TYR A 189 -24.66 6.63 -12.83
N SER A 190 -24.88 7.91 -13.14
CA SER A 190 -25.56 8.32 -14.38
C SER A 190 -24.79 7.94 -15.65
N GLU A 191 -23.46 7.87 -15.58
CA GLU A 191 -22.60 7.43 -16.68
C GLU A 191 -22.63 5.91 -16.85
N ILE A 192 -22.83 5.14 -15.76
CA ILE A 192 -22.94 3.68 -15.80
C ILE A 192 -24.11 3.26 -16.69
N ILE A 193 -25.28 3.88 -16.50
CA ILE A 193 -26.51 3.56 -17.25
C ILE A 193 -26.33 3.83 -18.76
N LYS A 194 -25.55 4.86 -19.11
CA LYS A 194 -25.30 5.27 -20.50
C LYS A 194 -24.08 4.58 -21.12
N SER A 195 -23.39 3.72 -20.38
CA SER A 195 -22.12 3.16 -20.82
C SER A 195 -22.31 2.20 -22.01
N LEU A 196 -21.53 2.42 -23.05
CA LEU A 196 -21.43 1.52 -24.21
C LEU A 196 -20.26 0.54 -24.01
N PRO A 197 -20.24 -0.60 -24.71
CA PRO A 197 -19.09 -1.51 -24.66
C PRO A 197 -17.78 -0.80 -25.02
N THR A 198 -16.78 -0.90 -24.13
CA THR A 198 -15.45 -0.32 -24.33
C THR A 198 -14.81 -0.87 -25.61
N LYS A 199 -14.40 0.04 -26.50
CA LYS A 199 -13.73 -0.29 -27.76
C LYS A 199 -12.22 -0.14 -27.61
N GLY A 200 -11.48 -1.24 -27.72
CA GLY A 200 -10.03 -1.21 -27.50
C GLY A 200 -9.71 -0.88 -26.05
N VAL A 201 -8.72 -0.02 -25.81
CA VAL A 201 -8.30 0.38 -24.47
C VAL A 201 -8.76 1.81 -24.19
N ASP A 202 -9.60 1.97 -23.17
CA ASP A 202 -9.89 3.27 -22.61
C ASP A 202 -8.83 3.62 -21.55
N ARG A 203 -8.28 4.83 -21.62
CA ARG A 203 -7.19 5.28 -20.75
C ARG A 203 -7.63 6.50 -19.97
N SER A 204 -7.65 6.36 -18.65
CA SER A 204 -7.95 7.47 -17.75
C SER A 204 -6.79 7.73 -16.81
N ARG A 205 -6.69 8.98 -16.37
CA ARG A 205 -5.62 9.48 -15.50
C ARG A 205 -6.27 10.01 -14.23
N GLU A 206 -5.72 9.60 -13.09
CA GLU A 206 -6.22 9.98 -11.77
C GLU A 206 -5.07 10.26 -10.82
N HIS A 207 -5.35 11.07 -9.81
CA HIS A 207 -4.46 11.33 -8.69
C HIS A 207 -5.17 10.90 -7.41
N LEU A 208 -4.47 10.20 -6.53
CA LEU A 208 -5.09 9.63 -5.33
C LEU A 208 -5.23 10.64 -4.19
N LEU A 209 -4.24 11.52 -4.03
CA LEU A 209 -4.17 12.49 -2.92
C LEU A 209 -4.10 13.94 -3.41
N SER A 210 -3.27 14.24 -4.41
CA SER A 210 -3.16 15.57 -5.04
C SER A 210 -2.56 15.49 -6.45
N GLU A 211 -2.67 16.56 -7.25
CA GLU A 211 -2.07 16.64 -8.60
C GLU A 211 -0.53 16.50 -8.63
N GLU A 212 0.10 16.65 -7.46
CA GLU A 212 1.53 16.44 -7.23
C GLU A 212 1.88 15.00 -6.78
N SER A 213 0.89 14.21 -6.37
CA SER A 213 1.06 12.77 -6.10
C SER A 213 1.21 11.98 -7.39
N SER A 214 1.63 10.72 -7.29
CA SER A 214 1.85 9.89 -8.47
C SER A 214 0.59 9.78 -9.32
N GLN A 215 0.79 9.75 -10.63
CA GLN A 215 -0.29 9.66 -11.58
C GLN A 215 -0.68 8.20 -11.77
N ILE A 216 -1.93 7.87 -11.45
CA ILE A 216 -2.50 6.56 -11.74
C ILE A 216 -3.05 6.60 -13.16
N MET A 217 -2.48 5.79 -14.04
CA MET A 217 -2.95 5.57 -15.40
C MET A 217 -3.72 4.25 -15.45
N ILE A 218 -5.05 4.35 -15.53
CA ILE A 218 -5.94 3.19 -15.60
C ILE A 218 -6.17 2.83 -17.05
N TRP A 219 -5.93 1.57 -17.39
CA TRP A 219 -6.20 0.96 -18.70
C TRP A 219 -7.39 0.02 -18.57
N ASP A 220 -8.56 0.47 -19.02
CA ASP A 220 -9.76 -0.38 -19.11
C ASP A 220 -9.77 -1.11 -20.46
N LEU A 221 -9.48 -2.42 -20.42
CA LEU A 221 -9.35 -3.24 -21.61
C LEU A 221 -10.73 -3.73 -22.09
N GLY A 222 -11.12 -3.36 -23.30
CA GLY A 222 -12.31 -3.90 -23.96
C GLY A 222 -12.25 -5.43 -24.03
N GLY A 223 -13.25 -6.10 -23.43
CA GLY A 223 -13.23 -7.54 -23.22
C GLY A 223 -13.77 -8.38 -24.39
N GLN A 224 -14.08 -7.77 -25.53
CA GLN A 224 -14.61 -8.51 -26.68
C GLN A 224 -13.49 -9.30 -27.37
N LYS A 225 -13.80 -10.50 -27.86
CA LYS A 225 -12.83 -11.46 -28.46
C LYS A 225 -11.82 -10.80 -29.41
N LYS A 226 -12.30 -9.98 -30.35
CA LYS A 226 -11.46 -9.27 -31.33
C LYS A 226 -10.35 -8.40 -30.72
N TYR A 227 -10.57 -7.85 -29.53
CA TYR A 227 -9.58 -7.02 -28.84
C TYR A 227 -8.67 -7.87 -27.95
N LEU A 228 -9.22 -8.90 -27.30
CA LEU A 228 -8.43 -9.84 -26.51
C LEU A 228 -7.31 -10.46 -27.33
N ASP A 229 -7.61 -10.97 -28.52
CA ASP A 229 -6.59 -11.59 -29.40
C ASP A 229 -5.45 -10.62 -29.72
N ARG A 230 -5.78 -9.37 -30.07
CA ARG A 230 -4.79 -8.31 -30.29
C ARG A 230 -3.94 -8.00 -29.05
N TYR A 231 -4.53 -8.02 -27.85
CA TYR A 231 -3.78 -7.73 -26.62
C TYR A 231 -2.74 -8.78 -26.31
N PHE A 232 -3.00 -10.05 -26.66
CA PHE A 232 -2.04 -11.13 -26.49
C PHE A 232 -1.01 -11.18 -27.61
N GLU A 233 -1.39 -10.90 -28.86
CA GLU A 233 -0.43 -10.72 -29.97
C GLU A 233 0.58 -9.60 -29.66
N GLN A 234 0.13 -8.55 -28.96
CA GLN A 234 0.95 -7.40 -28.57
C GLN A 234 1.12 -7.34 -27.05
N SER A 235 1.33 -8.49 -26.40
CA SER A 235 1.42 -8.61 -24.93
C SER A 235 2.44 -7.65 -24.31
N LYS A 236 3.59 -7.43 -24.97
CA LYS A 236 4.61 -6.46 -24.55
C LYS A 236 4.12 -5.01 -24.47
N VAL A 237 3.06 -4.64 -25.21
CA VAL A 237 2.48 -3.29 -25.16
C VAL A 237 1.46 -3.19 -24.02
N TYR A 238 0.60 -4.20 -23.89
CA TYR A 238 -0.55 -4.13 -22.99
C TYR A 238 -0.24 -4.65 -21.58
N LEU A 239 0.58 -5.71 -21.48
CA LEU A 239 0.84 -6.46 -20.25
C LEU A 239 2.22 -6.23 -19.61
N TYR A 240 3.11 -5.49 -20.26
CA TYR A 240 4.40 -5.08 -19.68
C TYR A 240 4.26 -3.89 -18.72
N ASN A 241 5.14 -3.80 -17.72
CA ASN A 241 5.19 -2.75 -16.70
C ASN A 241 3.84 -2.51 -16.04
N ILE A 242 3.11 -3.58 -15.70
CA ILE A 242 1.88 -3.46 -14.92
C ILE A 242 2.29 -3.33 -13.44
N ASP A 243 1.75 -2.30 -12.77
CA ASP A 243 1.89 -2.13 -11.33
C ASP A 243 0.78 -2.85 -10.56
N LEU A 244 -0.43 -2.91 -11.14
CA LEU A 244 -1.61 -3.52 -10.52
C LEU A 244 -2.57 -4.08 -11.58
N LEU A 245 -3.06 -5.29 -11.38
CA LEU A 245 -4.09 -5.89 -12.22
C LEU A 245 -5.39 -6.08 -11.44
N PHE A 246 -6.48 -5.49 -11.93
CA PHE A 246 -7.84 -5.88 -11.55
C PHE A 246 -8.40 -6.82 -12.60
N PHE A 247 -8.80 -8.03 -12.19
CA PHE A 247 -9.44 -9.00 -13.07
C PHE A 247 -10.90 -9.21 -12.65
N PHE A 248 -11.81 -9.05 -13.61
CA PHE A 248 -13.25 -9.06 -13.36
C PHE A 248 -13.90 -10.31 -13.93
N VAL A 249 -14.72 -10.95 -13.10
CA VAL A 249 -15.54 -12.11 -13.46
C VAL A 249 -17.00 -11.77 -13.18
N ASP A 250 -17.87 -11.99 -14.15
CA ASP A 250 -19.31 -11.88 -13.95
C ASP A 250 -19.83 -13.15 -13.29
N ILE A 251 -20.17 -13.09 -12.00
CA ILE A 251 -20.54 -14.29 -11.25
C ILE A 251 -21.97 -14.78 -11.54
N GLN A 252 -22.79 -13.93 -12.16
CA GLN A 252 -24.14 -14.26 -12.60
C GLN A 252 -24.16 -14.95 -13.98
N ASP A 253 -23.04 -14.89 -14.72
CA ASP A 253 -22.92 -15.50 -16.05
C ASP A 253 -22.29 -16.90 -15.96
N SER A 254 -23.06 -17.83 -15.40
CA SER A 254 -22.64 -19.22 -15.16
C SER A 254 -22.07 -19.89 -16.43
N GLY A 255 -22.58 -19.55 -17.62
CA GLY A 255 -22.14 -20.10 -18.90
C GLY A 255 -20.78 -19.60 -19.39
N ARG A 256 -20.23 -18.51 -18.82
CA ARG A 256 -18.95 -17.91 -19.23
C ARG A 256 -17.89 -17.90 -18.14
N LEU A 257 -18.09 -18.61 -17.03
CA LEU A 257 -17.09 -18.76 -15.97
C LEU A 257 -15.80 -19.40 -16.48
N ASP A 258 -15.91 -20.52 -17.21
CA ASP A 258 -14.74 -21.21 -17.77
C ASP A 258 -14.02 -20.37 -18.84
N SER A 259 -14.77 -19.60 -19.63
CA SER A 259 -14.19 -18.64 -20.57
C SER A 259 -13.42 -17.53 -19.85
N SER A 260 -13.91 -17.11 -18.67
CA SER A 260 -13.22 -16.12 -17.83
C SER A 260 -11.95 -16.72 -17.22
N LEU A 261 -11.99 -17.96 -16.75
CA LEU A 261 -10.81 -18.69 -16.26
C LEU A 261 -9.77 -18.91 -17.35
N ALA A 262 -10.20 -19.26 -18.57
CA ALA A 262 -9.30 -19.40 -19.72
C ALA A 262 -8.61 -18.08 -20.05
N LEU A 263 -9.35 -16.95 -20.02
CA LEU A 263 -8.76 -15.63 -20.18
C LEU A 263 -7.76 -15.31 -19.06
N PHE A 264 -8.12 -15.58 -17.80
CA PHE A 264 -7.24 -15.36 -16.65
C PHE A 264 -5.94 -16.15 -16.79
N SER A 265 -6.04 -17.45 -17.10
CA SER A 265 -4.89 -18.33 -17.34
C SER A 265 -3.97 -17.79 -18.45
N ARG A 266 -4.54 -17.29 -19.55
CA ARG A 266 -3.78 -16.67 -20.65
C ARG A 266 -3.05 -15.41 -20.19
N ILE A 267 -3.69 -14.55 -19.39
CA ILE A 267 -3.05 -13.37 -18.79
C ILE A 267 -1.90 -13.78 -17.88
N ILE A 268 -2.11 -14.73 -16.96
CA ILE A 268 -1.06 -15.21 -16.05
C ILE A 268 0.13 -15.79 -16.83
N THR A 269 -0.13 -16.56 -17.88
CA THR A 269 0.92 -17.12 -18.74
C THR A 269 1.73 -16.00 -19.40
N SER A 270 1.08 -15.03 -20.02
CA SER A 270 1.77 -13.89 -20.64
C SER A 270 2.54 -13.04 -19.62
N LEU A 271 2.02 -12.86 -18.40
CA LEU A 271 2.74 -12.16 -17.33
C LEU A 271 4.02 -12.92 -16.93
N LYS A 272 3.95 -14.25 -16.79
CA LYS A 272 5.13 -15.10 -16.53
C LYS A 272 6.16 -15.03 -17.66
N GLU A 273 5.73 -15.03 -18.91
CA GLU A 273 6.61 -14.90 -20.09
C GLU A 273 7.32 -13.53 -20.16
N LEU A 274 6.68 -12.49 -19.62
CA LEU A 274 7.23 -11.13 -19.52
C LEU A 274 8.01 -10.89 -18.22
N ASP A 275 8.12 -11.89 -17.34
CA ASP A 275 8.71 -11.79 -16.00
C ASP A 275 8.05 -10.70 -15.12
N GLU A 276 6.73 -10.52 -15.29
CA GLU A 276 5.93 -9.53 -14.57
C GLU A 276 5.06 -10.17 -13.48
N PHE A 277 5.21 -9.72 -12.24
CA PHE A 277 4.47 -10.24 -11.08
C PHE A 277 3.72 -9.15 -10.29
N PRO A 278 2.78 -8.42 -10.92
CA PRO A 278 1.98 -7.43 -10.21
C PRO A 278 1.05 -8.11 -9.18
N PRO A 279 0.70 -7.41 -8.08
CA PRO A 279 -0.46 -7.76 -7.28
C PRO A 279 -1.72 -7.87 -8.17
N ILE A 280 -2.54 -8.89 -7.90
CA ILE A 280 -3.78 -9.13 -8.64
C ILE A 280 -4.97 -9.03 -7.69
N VAL A 281 -5.92 -8.16 -8.04
CA VAL A 281 -7.21 -8.04 -7.38
C VAL A 281 -8.27 -8.69 -8.26
N ILE A 282 -8.85 -9.79 -7.79
CA ILE A 282 -9.96 -10.45 -8.47
C ILE A 282 -11.26 -9.86 -7.96
N CYS A 283 -12.07 -9.32 -8.86
CA CYS A 283 -13.42 -8.86 -8.59
C CYS A 283 -14.40 -9.92 -9.12
N LEU A 284 -14.94 -10.75 -8.21
CA LEU A 284 -16.13 -11.55 -8.48
C LEU A 284 -17.32 -10.60 -8.48
N ASN A 285 -17.59 -10.05 -9.65
CA ASN A 285 -18.42 -8.89 -9.87
C ASN A 285 -19.89 -9.28 -10.09
N LYS A 286 -20.77 -8.28 -9.91
CA LYS A 286 -22.22 -8.46 -9.87
C LYS A 286 -22.65 -9.43 -8.76
N TYR A 287 -21.92 -9.46 -7.66
CA TYR A 287 -22.35 -10.14 -6.43
C TYR A 287 -23.35 -9.21 -5.72
N ASP A 288 -24.52 -9.05 -6.32
CA ASP A 288 -25.51 -8.05 -5.95
C ASP A 288 -26.17 -8.41 -4.61
N PRO A 289 -26.56 -7.42 -3.78
CA PRO A 289 -27.05 -7.66 -2.42
C PRO A 289 -28.25 -8.61 -2.32
N ASP A 290 -29.13 -8.58 -3.32
CA ASP A 290 -30.33 -9.41 -3.46
C ASP A 290 -30.04 -10.85 -3.89
N LEU A 291 -28.80 -11.14 -4.32
CA LEU A 291 -28.38 -12.47 -4.78
C LEU A 291 -27.49 -13.20 -3.76
N LYS A 292 -27.25 -12.62 -2.58
CA LYS A 292 -26.31 -13.14 -1.58
C LYS A 292 -26.67 -14.52 -1.05
N ASP A 293 -27.96 -14.84 -0.97
CA ASP A 293 -28.46 -16.12 -0.45
C ASP A 293 -28.69 -17.15 -1.57
N SER A 294 -28.29 -16.83 -2.81
CA SER A 294 -28.42 -17.75 -3.94
C SER A 294 -27.36 -18.85 -3.87
N VAL A 295 -27.83 -20.09 -3.71
CA VAL A 295 -27.00 -21.29 -3.72
C VAL A 295 -26.20 -21.43 -5.02
N GLU A 296 -26.75 -21.00 -6.16
CA GLU A 296 -26.04 -21.02 -7.45
C GLU A 296 -24.86 -20.04 -7.45
N ILE A 297 -25.10 -18.80 -6.99
CA ILE A 297 -24.06 -17.77 -6.97
C ILE A 297 -22.94 -18.16 -6.00
N ASP A 298 -23.26 -18.72 -4.83
CA ASP A 298 -22.23 -19.19 -3.90
C ASP A 298 -21.41 -20.36 -4.46
N LYS A 299 -22.05 -21.30 -5.17
CA LYS A 299 -21.32 -22.35 -5.93
C LYS A 299 -20.38 -21.75 -6.97
N ASN A 300 -20.85 -20.76 -7.74
CA ASN A 300 -20.03 -20.07 -8.73
C ASN A 300 -18.83 -19.36 -8.07
N VAL A 301 -19.06 -18.67 -6.95
CA VAL A 301 -18.00 -18.02 -6.17
C VAL A 301 -16.95 -19.02 -5.72
N ASP A 302 -17.36 -20.13 -5.14
CA ASP A 302 -16.44 -21.11 -4.58
C ASP A 302 -15.68 -21.88 -5.67
N TYR A 303 -16.34 -22.18 -6.78
CA TYR A 303 -15.69 -22.68 -8.00
C TYR A 303 -14.59 -21.71 -8.46
N MET A 304 -14.93 -20.44 -8.68
CA MET A 304 -13.99 -19.44 -9.16
C MET A 304 -12.81 -19.23 -8.20
N LYS A 305 -13.05 -19.20 -6.87
CA LYS A 305 -11.97 -19.08 -5.88
C LYS A 305 -10.98 -20.24 -5.96
N LYS A 306 -11.48 -21.47 -6.11
CA LYS A 306 -10.65 -22.68 -6.19
C LYS A 306 -9.77 -22.64 -7.45
N GLU A 307 -10.39 -22.41 -8.61
CA GLU A 307 -9.68 -22.46 -9.90
C GLU A 307 -8.69 -21.29 -10.06
N ILE A 308 -9.05 -20.08 -9.60
CA ILE A 308 -8.12 -18.94 -9.62
C ILE A 308 -6.90 -19.23 -8.74
N LYS A 309 -7.10 -19.81 -7.56
CA LYS A 309 -5.99 -20.13 -6.64
C LYS A 309 -5.01 -21.13 -7.26
N SER A 310 -5.49 -22.12 -8.04
CA SER A 310 -4.61 -23.05 -8.74
C SER A 310 -3.87 -22.42 -9.93
N LEU A 311 -4.49 -21.46 -10.61
CA LEU A 311 -3.88 -20.79 -11.77
C LEU A 311 -2.87 -19.70 -11.37
N SER A 312 -3.05 -19.09 -10.20
CA SER A 312 -2.28 -17.92 -9.78
C SER A 312 -1.02 -18.25 -8.98
N ASP A 313 -0.41 -19.42 -9.19
CA ASP A 313 0.84 -19.77 -8.52
C ASP A 313 1.93 -18.74 -8.82
N ARG A 314 2.69 -18.35 -7.78
CA ARG A 314 3.67 -17.24 -7.73
C ARG A 314 3.12 -15.80 -7.74
N PHE A 315 1.80 -15.60 -7.83
CA PHE A 315 1.21 -14.27 -7.80
C PHE A 315 0.55 -13.97 -6.44
N PHE A 316 0.69 -12.74 -5.97
CA PHE A 316 -0.10 -12.26 -4.84
C PHE A 316 -1.52 -11.92 -5.33
N VAL A 317 -2.49 -12.74 -4.93
CA VAL A 317 -3.89 -12.60 -5.36
C VAL A 317 -4.81 -12.36 -4.18
N LYS A 318 -5.69 -11.37 -4.30
CA LYS A 318 -6.80 -11.14 -3.36
C LYS A 318 -8.13 -11.11 -4.09
N ILE A 319 -9.10 -11.88 -3.59
CA ILE A 319 -10.43 -12.00 -4.18
C ILE A 319 -11.42 -11.14 -3.37
N PHE A 320 -12.21 -10.34 -4.09
CA PHE A 320 -13.31 -9.53 -3.57
C PHE A 320 -14.61 -9.91 -4.27
N LYS A 321 -15.70 -9.88 -3.50
CA LYS A 321 -17.07 -9.92 -4.02
C LYS A 321 -17.49 -8.47 -4.24
N THR A 322 -17.81 -8.08 -5.47
CA THR A 322 -18.05 -6.67 -5.82
C THR A 322 -19.40 -6.48 -6.49
N SER A 323 -20.06 -5.36 -6.18
CA SER A 323 -21.31 -4.96 -6.83
C SER A 323 -21.44 -3.44 -6.84
N ILE A 324 -21.98 -2.90 -7.94
CA ILE A 324 -22.28 -1.47 -8.06
C ILE A 324 -23.41 -1.02 -7.13
N PHE A 325 -24.24 -1.95 -6.66
CA PHE A 325 -25.29 -1.69 -5.66
C PHE A 325 -24.75 -1.75 -4.22
N ALA A 326 -23.50 -2.20 -4.03
CA ALA A 326 -22.81 -2.22 -2.76
C ALA A 326 -21.53 -1.39 -2.84
N HIS A 327 -21.66 -0.05 -2.80
CA HIS A 327 -20.54 0.87 -3.02
C HIS A 327 -19.30 0.59 -2.14
N TRP A 328 -19.49 0.17 -0.88
CA TRP A 328 -18.40 -0.22 0.01
C TRP A 328 -17.54 -1.35 -0.55
N SER A 329 -18.12 -2.29 -1.31
CA SER A 329 -17.40 -3.42 -1.90
C SER A 329 -16.44 -2.97 -2.99
N LEU A 330 -16.84 -1.96 -3.78
CA LEU A 330 -15.99 -1.34 -4.81
C LEU A 330 -14.83 -0.59 -4.17
N ILE A 331 -15.14 0.25 -3.18
CA ILE A 331 -14.14 1.05 -2.45
C ILE A 331 -13.14 0.13 -1.76
N SER A 332 -13.59 -0.94 -1.11
CA SER A 332 -12.70 -1.88 -0.41
C SER A 332 -11.75 -2.57 -1.37
N ALA A 333 -12.25 -3.10 -2.50
CA ALA A 333 -11.42 -3.75 -3.51
C ALA A 333 -10.42 -2.77 -4.15
N TYR A 334 -10.89 -1.57 -4.52
CA TYR A 334 -10.05 -0.55 -5.15
C TYR A 334 -8.97 -0.03 -4.19
N SER A 335 -9.35 0.30 -2.95
CA SER A 335 -8.44 0.77 -1.90
C SER A 335 -7.39 -0.28 -1.57
N PHE A 336 -7.79 -1.56 -1.45
CA PHE A 336 -6.85 -2.65 -1.22
C PHE A 336 -5.83 -2.74 -2.34
N GLY A 337 -6.28 -2.71 -3.60
CA GLY A 337 -5.40 -2.76 -4.77
C GLY A 337 -4.39 -1.63 -4.76
N LEU A 338 -4.87 -0.38 -4.63
CA LEU A 338 -4.00 0.79 -4.57
C LEU A 338 -3.02 0.71 -3.40
N SER A 339 -3.46 0.28 -2.21
CA SER A 339 -2.58 0.16 -1.04
C SER A 339 -1.38 -0.77 -1.29
N GLN A 340 -1.48 -1.76 -2.19
CA GLN A 340 -0.35 -2.63 -2.55
C GLN A 340 0.76 -1.87 -3.30
N LEU A 341 0.45 -0.72 -3.89
CA LEU A 341 1.38 0.11 -4.66
C LEU A 341 2.11 1.13 -3.78
N SER A 342 1.67 1.28 -2.54
CA SER A 342 2.30 2.13 -1.55
C SER A 342 3.49 1.41 -0.91
N PRO A 343 4.72 1.93 -1.05
CA PRO A 343 5.87 1.31 -0.38
C PRO A 343 5.78 1.43 1.14
N ASN A 344 5.12 2.49 1.62
CA ASN A 344 5.00 2.78 3.05
C ASN A 344 3.78 2.14 3.72
N ARG A 345 3.02 1.28 3.01
CA ARG A 345 1.82 0.61 3.53
C ARG A 345 2.03 -0.01 4.93
N LYS A 346 3.14 -0.71 5.13
CA LYS A 346 3.45 -1.37 6.42
C LYS A 346 3.71 -0.35 7.53
N LEU A 347 4.45 0.73 7.23
CA LEU A 347 4.68 1.84 8.16
C LEU A 347 3.36 2.52 8.55
N PHE A 348 2.48 2.82 7.59
CA PHE A 348 1.14 3.36 7.89
C PHE A 348 0.36 2.45 8.84
N LYS A 349 0.33 1.14 8.56
CA LYS A 349 -0.38 0.17 9.40
C LYS A 349 0.19 0.12 10.82
N GLN A 350 1.52 0.20 10.96
CA GLN A 350 2.18 0.24 12.27
C GLN A 350 1.88 1.54 13.03
N GLN A 351 1.86 2.69 12.36
CA GLN A 351 1.47 3.96 13.00
C GLN A 351 0.03 3.92 13.52
N LEU A 352 -0.91 3.36 12.74
CA LEU A 352 -2.28 3.13 13.21
C LEU A 352 -2.34 2.13 14.36
N LYS A 353 -1.58 1.03 14.31
CA LYS A 353 -1.48 0.06 15.42
C LYS A 353 -0.95 0.70 16.71
N ARG A 354 0.09 1.55 16.60
CA ARG A 354 0.67 2.30 17.73
C ARG A 354 -0.36 3.25 18.31
N PHE A 355 -1.02 4.03 17.47
CA PHE A 355 -2.08 4.93 17.91
C PHE A 355 -3.21 4.17 18.61
N ALA A 356 -3.64 3.04 18.04
CA ALA A 356 -4.67 2.19 18.63
C ALA A 356 -4.29 1.66 20.01
N LYS A 357 -3.06 1.18 20.18
CA LYS A 357 -2.56 0.72 21.48
C LYS A 357 -2.55 1.85 22.53
N LYS A 358 -2.05 3.05 22.17
CA LYS A 358 -2.00 4.21 23.08
C LYS A 358 -3.40 4.70 23.49
N THR A 359 -4.36 4.61 22.56
CA THR A 359 -5.73 5.12 22.75
C THR A 359 -6.73 4.03 23.16
N LYS A 360 -6.29 2.77 23.22
CA LYS A 360 -7.10 1.55 23.48
C LYS A 360 -8.21 1.28 22.45
N THR A 361 -8.02 1.69 21.20
CA THR A 361 -9.05 1.52 20.17
C THR A 361 -9.11 0.10 19.61
N ASP A 362 -10.30 -0.31 19.18
CA ASP A 362 -10.56 -1.62 18.57
C ASP A 362 -10.22 -1.66 17.09
N ALA A 363 -10.59 -0.60 16.37
CA ALA A 363 -10.39 -0.48 14.94
C ALA A 363 -10.19 0.98 14.54
N ILE A 364 -9.36 1.18 13.50
CA ILE A 364 -9.10 2.48 12.90
C ILE A 364 -9.05 2.31 11.38
N LEU A 365 -9.74 3.20 10.66
CA LEU A 365 -9.58 3.39 9.23
C LEU A 365 -9.11 4.81 8.95
N LEU A 366 -8.08 4.91 8.11
CA LEU A 366 -7.60 6.17 7.57
C LEU A 366 -8.07 6.30 6.12
N LEU A 367 -8.86 7.33 5.83
CA LEU A 367 -9.49 7.57 4.54
C LEU A 367 -9.06 8.91 3.93
N ASN A 368 -9.03 9.01 2.61
CA ASN A 368 -8.94 10.30 1.92
C ASN A 368 -10.33 10.96 1.71
N GLU A 369 -10.37 12.13 1.08
CA GLU A 369 -11.62 12.87 0.81
C GLU A 369 -12.62 12.15 -0.11
N SER A 370 -12.12 11.26 -0.96
CA SER A 370 -12.94 10.43 -1.85
C SER A 370 -13.48 9.17 -1.17
N GLY A 371 -13.02 8.87 0.05
CA GLY A 371 -13.40 7.68 0.82
C GLY A 371 -12.52 6.46 0.54
N ILE A 372 -11.41 6.62 -0.20
CA ILE A 372 -10.43 5.55 -0.39
C ILE A 372 -9.71 5.27 0.91
N ILE A 373 -9.63 3.99 1.28
CA ILE A 373 -8.95 3.52 2.49
C ILE A 373 -7.45 3.51 2.21
N LEU A 374 -6.72 4.40 2.89
CA LEU A 374 -5.27 4.49 2.78
C LEU A 374 -4.57 3.47 3.68
N SER A 375 -5.13 3.23 4.87
CA SER A 375 -4.65 2.22 5.80
C SER A 375 -5.71 1.84 6.82
N ASN A 376 -5.55 0.66 7.43
CA ASN A 376 -6.46 0.11 8.42
C ASN A 376 -5.70 -0.57 9.57
N TYR A 377 -6.33 -0.60 10.73
CA TYR A 377 -5.95 -1.44 11.86
C TYR A 377 -7.21 -1.97 12.54
N SER A 378 -7.20 -3.23 12.97
CA SER A 378 -8.25 -3.81 13.80
C SER A 378 -7.65 -4.89 14.71
N LYS A 379 -8.21 -5.04 15.92
CA LYS A 379 -7.87 -6.13 16.85
C LYS A 379 -8.32 -7.49 16.31
N ASP A 380 -9.46 -7.52 15.63
CA ASP A 380 -10.05 -8.73 15.04
C ASP A 380 -10.61 -8.48 13.62
N ASP A 381 -10.58 -9.53 12.79
CA ASP A 381 -10.98 -9.49 11.39
C ASP A 381 -12.48 -9.15 11.19
N VAL A 382 -13.33 -9.50 12.16
CA VAL A 382 -14.78 -9.27 12.06
C VAL A 382 -15.07 -7.78 12.25
N SER A 383 -14.57 -7.18 13.33
CA SER A 383 -14.67 -5.75 13.58
C SER A 383 -14.08 -4.95 12.42
N GLY A 384 -12.91 -5.36 11.91
CA GLY A 384 -12.29 -4.73 10.74
C GLY A 384 -13.20 -4.70 9.51
N LYS A 385 -13.79 -5.85 9.14
CA LYS A 385 -14.71 -5.94 7.99
C LYS A 385 -15.97 -5.09 8.18
N VAL A 386 -16.59 -5.15 9.35
CA VAL A 386 -17.78 -4.33 9.65
C VAL A 386 -17.43 -2.86 9.47
N PHE A 387 -16.26 -2.43 9.96
CA PHE A 387 -15.80 -1.07 9.82
C PHE A 387 -15.58 -0.63 8.37
N GLU A 388 -14.95 -1.46 7.55
CA GLU A 388 -14.74 -1.18 6.12
C GLU A 388 -16.07 -1.06 5.38
N ILE A 389 -17.03 -1.94 5.68
CA ILE A 389 -18.39 -1.89 5.12
C ILE A 389 -19.08 -0.57 5.51
N SER A 390 -18.94 -0.15 6.76
CA SER A 390 -19.63 1.03 7.28
C SER A 390 -18.98 2.37 6.88
N ALA A 391 -17.70 2.40 6.53
CA ALA A 391 -16.95 3.63 6.27
C ALA A 391 -17.59 4.60 5.26
N PRO A 392 -18.11 4.17 4.09
CA PRO A 392 -18.75 5.07 3.14
C PRO A 392 -20.04 5.73 3.68
N HIS A 393 -20.75 5.05 4.58
CA HIS A 393 -21.96 5.57 5.21
C HIS A 393 -21.61 6.71 6.17
N PHE A 394 -20.56 6.54 6.98
CA PHE A 394 -20.07 7.60 7.87
C PHE A 394 -19.55 8.82 7.13
N GLN A 395 -18.86 8.60 6.00
CA GLN A 395 -18.43 9.71 5.16
C GLN A 395 -19.62 10.50 4.61
N THR A 396 -20.68 9.80 4.20
CA THR A 396 -21.91 10.43 3.69
C THR A 396 -22.59 11.23 4.80
N LEU A 397 -22.74 10.63 5.98
CA LEU A 397 -23.26 11.29 7.17
C LEU A 397 -22.47 12.56 7.51
N TYR A 398 -21.14 12.48 7.52
CA TYR A 398 -20.28 13.64 7.79
C TYR A 398 -20.47 14.76 6.77
N LYS A 399 -20.51 14.43 5.48
CA LYS A 399 -20.75 15.43 4.43
C LYS A 399 -22.10 16.10 4.60
N THR A 400 -23.15 15.34 4.88
CA THR A 400 -24.49 15.87 5.14
C THR A 400 -24.50 16.82 6.35
N PHE A 401 -24.00 16.39 7.51
CA PHE A 401 -24.00 17.24 8.71
C PHE A 401 -23.17 18.51 8.53
N LYS A 402 -22.05 18.43 7.80
CA LYS A 402 -21.23 19.58 7.44
C LYS A 402 -21.97 20.56 6.53
N GLU A 403 -22.66 20.06 5.51
CA GLU A 403 -23.44 20.87 4.57
C GLU A 403 -24.53 21.66 5.27
N PHE A 404 -25.25 21.03 6.21
CA PHE A 404 -26.28 21.68 7.02
C PHE A 404 -25.72 22.55 8.15
N LYS A 405 -24.39 22.74 8.25
CA LYS A 405 -23.70 23.49 9.31
C LYS A 405 -24.08 23.06 10.73
N LEU A 406 -24.47 21.78 10.88
CA LEU A 406 -24.83 21.19 12.18
C LEU A 406 -23.61 20.72 12.96
N LEU A 407 -22.44 20.68 12.32
CA LEU A 407 -21.17 20.37 12.96
C LEU A 407 -20.60 21.63 13.63
N LYS A 408 -20.57 21.62 14.97
CA LYS A 408 -19.83 22.62 15.75
C LYS A 408 -18.32 22.39 15.70
N GLU A 409 -17.89 21.16 15.43
CA GLU A 409 -16.48 20.73 15.34
C GLU A 409 -16.29 19.76 14.15
N ASP A 410 -15.05 19.49 13.74
CA ASP A 410 -14.69 18.52 12.68
C ASP A 410 -14.89 17.04 13.08
N PHE A 411 -15.87 16.78 13.95
CA PHE A 411 -16.03 15.56 14.73
C PHE A 411 -17.49 15.07 14.72
N ILE A 412 -17.69 13.76 14.51
CA ILE A 412 -18.98 13.08 14.69
C ILE A 412 -18.78 11.92 15.64
N ILE A 413 -19.57 11.92 16.72
CA ILE A 413 -19.68 10.81 17.67
C ILE A 413 -21.04 10.18 17.46
N THR A 414 -21.07 8.87 17.24
CA THR A 414 -22.31 8.10 17.34
C THR A 414 -22.23 7.21 18.57
N SER A 415 -23.18 7.37 19.49
CA SER A 415 -23.39 6.47 20.63
C SER A 415 -24.14 5.21 20.19
N GLY A 416 -23.84 4.06 20.79
CA GLY A 416 -24.76 2.93 20.75
C GLY A 416 -25.86 3.06 21.82
N ILE A 417 -26.67 2.01 21.95
CA ILE A 417 -27.94 2.01 22.69
C ILE A 417 -27.73 2.02 24.23
N THR A 418 -26.52 1.67 24.71
CA THR A 418 -26.17 1.59 26.15
C THR A 418 -24.83 2.27 26.43
N ASP A 419 -24.54 2.64 27.69
CA ASP A 419 -23.26 3.25 28.07
C ASP A 419 -22.05 2.31 27.87
N ASP A 420 -22.29 0.99 27.86
CA ASP A 420 -21.30 -0.07 27.56
C ASP A 420 -21.16 -0.37 26.05
N SER A 421 -21.89 0.35 25.20
CA SER A 421 -21.83 0.11 23.76
C SER A 421 -20.60 0.77 23.14
N LYS A 422 -19.94 0.03 22.25
CA LYS A 422 -18.79 0.53 21.49
C LYS A 422 -19.16 1.84 20.80
N LYS A 423 -18.29 2.84 20.94
CA LYS A 423 -18.49 4.15 20.32
C LYS A 423 -17.76 4.25 19.02
N LEU A 424 -18.38 4.96 18.08
CA LEU A 424 -17.79 5.19 16.79
C LEU A 424 -17.57 6.68 16.60
N VAL A 425 -16.35 6.99 16.19
CA VAL A 425 -15.84 8.34 16.03
C VAL A 425 -15.41 8.53 14.58
N PHE A 426 -15.91 9.59 13.94
CA PHE A 426 -15.43 10.03 12.65
C PHE A 426 -14.86 11.43 12.77
N LYS A 427 -13.56 11.58 12.51
CA LYS A 427 -12.83 12.85 12.67
C LYS A 427 -12.09 13.23 11.41
N LYS A 428 -12.22 14.48 10.97
CA LYS A 428 -11.34 15.05 9.96
C LYS A 428 -10.00 15.43 10.61
N ILE A 429 -8.89 15.05 9.97
CA ILE A 429 -7.54 15.43 10.38
C ILE A 429 -6.83 16.14 9.22
N LYS A 430 -6.02 17.14 9.55
CA LYS A 430 -5.15 17.83 8.60
C LYS A 430 -3.75 17.25 8.73
N VAL A 431 -3.24 16.66 7.65
CA VAL A 431 -1.89 16.09 7.56
C VAL A 431 -1.18 16.85 6.45
N ASP A 432 -0.33 17.80 6.82
CA ASP A 432 0.29 18.75 5.89
C ASP A 432 -0.77 19.52 5.07
N LYS A 433 -0.75 19.40 3.74
CA LYS A 433 -1.76 19.95 2.83
C LYS A 433 -2.96 19.04 2.60
N TYR A 434 -2.91 17.81 3.08
CA TYR A 434 -3.94 16.80 2.84
C TYR A 434 -5.01 16.79 3.93
N HIS A 435 -6.25 16.57 3.50
CA HIS A 435 -7.39 16.35 4.38
C HIS A 435 -7.72 14.86 4.41
N LEU A 436 -7.49 14.25 5.56
CA LEU A 436 -7.79 12.85 5.79
C LEU A 436 -8.90 12.70 6.83
N TYR A 437 -9.46 11.50 6.90
CA TYR A 437 -10.51 11.18 7.84
C TYR A 437 -10.14 9.91 8.60
N LEU A 438 -10.26 9.98 9.91
CA LEU A 438 -10.15 8.83 10.79
C LEU A 438 -11.56 8.36 11.17
N LEU A 439 -11.85 7.10 10.89
CA LEU A 439 -12.96 6.38 11.49
C LEU A 439 -12.37 5.50 12.59
N ILE A 440 -12.88 5.59 13.81
CA ILE A 440 -12.32 4.93 15.00
C ILE A 440 -13.44 4.22 15.76
N LEU A 441 -13.20 2.96 16.15
CA LEU A 441 -14.06 2.18 17.04
C LEU A 441 -13.42 2.15 18.44
N LEU A 442 -14.20 2.55 19.44
CA LEU A 442 -13.81 2.65 20.84
C LEU A 442 -14.61 1.68 21.69
N GLU A 443 -14.00 1.23 22.78
CA GLU A 443 -14.73 0.46 23.80
C GLU A 443 -15.58 1.43 24.64
N ASN A 444 -15.00 2.52 25.16
CA ASN A 444 -15.67 3.40 26.16
C ASN A 444 -15.43 4.92 25.96
N GLN A 445 -16.22 5.77 26.64
CA GLN A 445 -16.17 7.26 26.53
C GLN A 445 -14.83 7.89 26.91
N ILE A 446 -14.16 7.34 27.94
CA ILE A 446 -12.92 7.87 28.53
C ILE A 446 -11.77 7.88 27.50
N GLU A 447 -11.92 7.19 26.37
CA GLU A 447 -10.89 7.05 25.34
C GLU A 447 -10.85 8.23 24.36
N ILE A 448 -11.89 9.07 24.31
CA ILE A 448 -11.94 10.24 23.40
C ILE A 448 -10.88 11.28 23.75
N GLU A 449 -10.71 11.62 25.03
CA GLU A 449 -9.67 12.56 25.47
C GLU A 449 -8.25 12.06 25.14
N LYS A 450 -8.05 10.74 25.22
CA LYS A 450 -6.78 10.11 24.83
C LYS A 450 -6.52 10.22 23.34
N ILE A 451 -7.55 10.07 22.50
CA ILE A 451 -7.46 10.29 21.05
C ILE A 451 -7.00 11.70 20.76
N GLU A 452 -7.64 12.72 21.35
CA GLU A 452 -7.27 14.14 21.16
C GLU A 452 -5.82 14.42 21.56
N LYS A 453 -5.38 13.90 22.71
CA LYS A 453 -4.00 14.09 23.17
C LYS A 453 -2.96 13.45 22.25
N ASN A 454 -3.27 12.33 21.60
CA ASN A 454 -2.31 11.58 20.77
C ASN A 454 -2.42 11.91 19.27
N LEU A 455 -3.47 12.62 18.85
CA LEU A 455 -3.72 13.00 17.45
C LEU A 455 -2.60 13.83 16.81
N PRO A 456 -1.98 14.81 17.52
CA PRO A 456 -0.84 15.56 16.98
C PRO A 456 0.35 14.66 16.65
N ASP A 457 0.73 13.73 17.54
CA ASP A 457 1.82 12.75 17.33
C ASP A 457 1.54 11.90 16.07
N LEU A 458 0.32 11.35 15.96
CA LEU A 458 -0.08 10.60 14.77
C LEU A 458 0.00 11.45 13.50
N SER A 459 -0.52 12.69 13.54
CA SER A 459 -0.54 13.57 12.37
C SER A 459 0.88 13.88 11.89
N THR A 460 1.80 14.21 12.79
CA THR A 460 3.21 14.45 12.46
C THR A 460 3.86 13.22 11.82
N ASN A 461 3.65 12.03 12.40
CA ASN A 461 4.19 10.79 11.84
C ASN A 461 3.59 10.47 10.46
N LEU A 462 2.32 10.79 10.23
CA LEU A 462 1.66 10.60 8.94
C LEU A 462 2.12 11.61 7.88
N ILE A 463 2.53 12.84 8.25
CA ILE A 463 3.06 13.83 7.29
C ILE A 463 4.25 13.25 6.52
N GLU A 464 5.16 12.59 7.23
CA GLU A 464 6.35 11.98 6.63
C GLU A 464 6.02 10.85 5.66
N LEU A 465 4.96 10.10 5.96
CA LEU A 465 4.56 8.92 5.19
C LEU A 465 3.60 9.25 4.04
N ILE A 466 2.83 10.34 4.13
CA ILE A 466 1.80 10.64 3.14
C ILE A 466 2.35 11.30 1.88
N ASN A 467 3.41 12.07 2.00
CA ASN A 467 4.13 12.66 0.87
C ASN A 467 4.75 11.59 -0.06
N THR A 468 4.83 10.36 0.43
CA THR A 468 5.39 9.17 -0.21
C THR A 468 4.32 8.09 -0.43
N TYR A 469 3.05 8.39 -0.16
CA TYR A 469 1.92 7.49 -0.36
C TYR A 469 1.46 7.52 -1.82
N ILE A 470 1.96 6.53 -2.56
CA ILE A 470 1.69 6.25 -3.98
C ILE A 470 2.21 7.33 -4.91
#